data_AF-A0A6H5IQE2-F1
#
_entry.id   AF-A0A6H5IQE2-F1
#
_cell.length_a   1.000
_cell.length_b   1.000
_cell.length_c   1.000
_cell.angle_alpha   90.00
_cell.angle_beta   90.00
_cell.angle_gamma   90.00
#
_symmetry.space_group_name_H-M   'P 1'
#
loop_
_entity.id
_entity.type
_entity.pdbx_description
1 polymer ?
#
loop_
_entity_poly.entity_id
_entity_poly.type
_entity_poly.pdbx_seq_one_letter_code
_entity_poly.pdbx_strand_id
1 'polypeptide(L)'
;MLCRDVFGETLNESRDPDHGQSDRYTSRFFLKHSSIEQAFDMLQEQGFKLVASCGSGTAGGNVAELKPGVDLEENRWNHYNEFVFVRE
;
A
#
# COMPACT_ATOMS: atom_id res chain seq x y z
N MET A 1 15.37 5.88 6.93
CA MET A 1 14.81 4.96 5.88
C MET A 1 13.52 5.62 5.46
N LEU A 2 13.39 6.03 4.21
CA LEU A 2 12.41 7.03 3.78
C LEU A 2 10.99 6.83 4.37
N CYS A 3 10.47 5.59 4.33
CA CYS A 3 9.16 5.28 4.88
C CYS A 3 9.05 5.44 6.41
N ARG A 4 10.09 5.10 7.19
CA ARG A 4 10.11 5.33 8.65
C ARG A 4 10.12 6.81 8.99
N ASP A 5 10.85 7.60 8.21
CA ASP A 5 10.99 9.04 8.43
C ASP A 5 9.65 9.76 8.16
N VAL A 6 8.83 9.23 7.25
CA VAL A 6 7.49 9.75 6.94
C VAL A 6 6.41 9.19 7.87
N PHE A 7 6.34 7.87 8.02
CA PHE A 7 5.19 7.21 8.62
C PHE A 7 5.40 6.83 10.09
N GLY A 8 6.64 6.88 10.60
CA GLY A 8 6.96 6.64 12.01
C GLY A 8 6.28 5.39 12.57
N GLU A 9 5.58 5.55 13.68
CA GLU A 9 4.87 4.46 14.37
C GLU A 9 3.68 3.89 13.59
N THR A 10 3.17 4.60 12.58
CA THR A 10 2.05 4.11 11.75
C THR A 10 2.51 3.09 10.71
N LEU A 11 3.82 3.00 10.45
CA LEU A 11 4.41 2.00 9.55
C LEU A 11 4.39 0.61 10.20
N ASN A 12 3.98 -0.40 9.44
CA ASN A 12 4.08 -1.80 9.81
C ASN A 12 5.04 -2.55 8.88
N GLU A 13 6.08 -3.13 9.48
CA GLU A 13 7.18 -3.79 8.78
C GLU A 13 7.12 -5.33 8.89
N SER A 14 6.06 -5.88 9.49
CA SER A 14 5.95 -7.32 9.79
C SER A 14 5.95 -8.25 8.57
N ARG A 15 5.63 -7.72 7.38
CA ARG A 15 5.67 -8.46 6.11
C ARG A 15 7.08 -8.49 5.48
N ASP A 16 8.02 -7.74 6.03
CA ASP A 16 9.40 -7.68 5.57
C ASP A 16 10.38 -7.39 6.73
N PRO A 17 10.44 -8.27 7.75
CA PRO A 17 11.17 -8.00 8.99
C PRO A 17 12.70 -7.94 8.81
N ASP A 18 13.23 -8.58 7.76
CA ASP A 18 14.68 -8.65 7.48
C ASP A 18 15.18 -7.46 6.64
N HIS A 19 14.34 -6.44 6.42
CA HIS A 19 14.65 -5.28 5.56
C HIS A 19 15.66 -4.29 6.19
N GLY A 20 16.41 -4.71 7.21
CA GLY A 20 17.27 -3.91 8.08
C GLY A 20 18.51 -3.23 7.47
N GLN A 21 18.60 -3.05 6.15
CA GLN A 21 19.69 -2.29 5.51
C GLN A 21 19.16 -0.97 4.93
N SER A 22 19.89 0.13 5.14
CA SER A 22 19.45 1.51 4.90
C SER A 22 19.20 1.90 3.44
N ASP A 23 19.58 1.07 2.46
CA ASP A 23 19.56 1.43 1.02
C ASP A 23 18.77 0.46 0.12
N ARG A 24 17.91 -0.39 0.69
CA ARG A 24 17.08 -1.33 -0.09
C ARG A 24 15.63 -0.85 -0.24
N TYR A 25 15.06 -1.04 -1.42
CA TYR A 25 13.64 -0.78 -1.70
C TYR A 25 12.77 -1.98 -1.31
N THR A 26 11.54 -1.73 -0.85
CA THR A 26 10.52 -2.75 -0.58
C THR A 26 9.14 -2.29 -1.02
N SER A 27 8.29 -3.25 -1.39
CA SER A 27 6.87 -3.06 -1.70
C SER A 27 5.94 -3.74 -0.69
N ARG A 28 6.49 -4.23 0.43
CA ARG A 28 5.77 -5.12 1.37
C ARG A 28 5.29 -4.43 2.65
N PHE A 29 5.74 -3.22 2.94
CA PHE A 29 5.25 -2.44 4.07
C PHE A 29 3.80 -2.01 3.88
N PHE A 30 3.13 -1.74 4.99
CA PHE A 30 1.76 -1.24 5.02
C PHE A 30 1.54 -0.35 6.23
N LEU A 31 0.49 0.48 6.19
CA LEU A 31 0.12 1.35 7.31
C LEU A 31 -0.83 0.64 8.27
N LYS A 32 -0.75 0.97 9.55
CA LYS A 32 -1.63 0.42 10.60
C LYS A 32 -3.07 0.96 10.53
N HIS A 33 -3.28 2.09 9.85
CA HIS A 33 -4.59 2.69 9.61
C HIS A 33 -5.03 2.52 8.15
N SER A 34 -6.33 2.71 7.91
CA SER A 34 -6.94 2.58 6.58
C SER A 34 -7.42 3.92 5.99
N SER A 35 -7.13 5.05 6.64
CA SER A 35 -7.42 6.39 6.10
C SER A 35 -6.35 6.81 5.09
N ILE A 36 -6.74 7.05 3.83
CA ILE A 36 -5.79 7.38 2.76
C ILE A 36 -5.37 8.85 2.81
N GLU A 37 -6.30 9.73 3.15
CA GLU A 37 -6.05 11.17 3.29
C GLU A 37 -5.02 11.43 4.39
N GLN A 38 -5.10 10.68 5.50
CA GLN A 38 -4.09 10.73 6.55
C GLN A 38 -2.68 10.39 6.02
N ALA A 39 -2.55 9.35 5.18
CA ALA A 39 -1.26 8.99 4.60
C ALA A 39 -0.74 10.10 3.66
N PHE A 40 -1.63 10.76 2.92
CA PHE A 40 -1.28 11.88 2.05
C PHE A 40 -0.83 13.11 2.83
N ASP A 41 -1.50 13.42 3.95
CA ASP A 41 -1.11 14.51 4.83
C ASP A 41 0.30 14.28 5.41
N MET A 42 0.59 13.07 5.90
CA MET A 42 1.91 12.71 6.42
C MET A 42 3.03 12.84 5.37
N LEU A 43 2.75 12.47 4.11
CA LEU A 43 3.69 12.64 3.00
C LEU A 43 3.93 14.13 2.68
N GLN A 44 2.86 14.93 2.62
CA GLN A 44 2.94 16.37 2.34
C GLN A 44 3.70 17.13 3.43
N GLU A 45 3.48 16.80 4.70
CA GLU A 45 4.23 17.37 5.83
C GLU A 45 5.74 17.12 5.74
N GLN A 46 6.14 16.05 5.06
CA GLN A 46 7.55 15.69 4.81
C GLN A 46 8.09 16.22 3.48
N GLY A 47 7.34 17.08 2.78
CA GLY A 47 7.74 17.73 1.53
C GLY A 47 7.52 16.90 0.27
N PHE A 48 6.81 15.78 0.35
CA PHE A 48 6.43 15.03 -0.84
C PHE A 48 5.25 15.65 -1.57
N LYS A 49 5.26 15.57 -2.91
CA LYS A 49 4.18 16.00 -3.79
C LYS A 49 3.61 14.81 -4.54
N LEU A 50 2.29 14.73 -4.64
CA LEU A 50 1.61 13.75 -5.51
C LEU A 50 1.86 14.14 -6.97
N VAL A 51 2.50 13.24 -7.75
CA VAL A 51 2.85 13.50 -9.15
C VAL A 51 2.08 12.66 -10.16
N ALA A 52 1.54 11.51 -9.72
CA ALA A 52 0.73 10.64 -10.56
C ALA A 52 -0.19 9.75 -9.73
N SER A 53 -1.27 9.28 -10.36
CA SER A 53 -2.11 8.21 -9.84
C SER A 53 -2.55 7.29 -10.98
N CYS A 54 -2.79 6.03 -10.65
CA CYS A 54 -3.32 5.05 -11.59
C CYS A 54 -4.28 4.10 -10.85
N GLY A 55 -5.34 3.69 -11.54
CA GLY A 55 -6.25 2.65 -11.10
C GLY A 55 -6.13 1.47 -12.06
N SER A 56 -5.88 0.29 -11.52
CA SER A 56 -5.92 -0.97 -12.27
C SER A 56 -6.99 -1.88 -11.69
N GLY A 57 -7.58 -2.71 -12.54
CA GLY A 57 -8.55 -3.71 -12.15
C GLY A 57 -8.14 -5.07 -12.69
N THR A 58 -8.22 -6.11 -11.87
CA THR A 58 -8.11 -7.49 -12.33
C THR A 58 -9.40 -8.22 -11.99
N ALA A 59 -9.95 -8.95 -12.97
CA ALA A 59 -10.99 -9.92 -12.67
C ALA A 59 -10.34 -11.05 -11.86
N GLY A 60 -10.97 -11.46 -10.76
CA GLY A 60 -10.51 -12.61 -9.98
C GLY A 60 -10.44 -13.87 -10.86
N GLY A 61 -9.36 -14.65 -10.73
CA GLY A 61 -9.19 -15.93 -11.41
C GLY A 61 -10.26 -16.96 -11.01
N ASN A 62 -10.41 -18.01 -11.83
CA ASN A 62 -11.49 -19.02 -11.80
C ASN A 62 -12.08 -19.34 -10.40
N VAL A 63 -13.41 -19.32 -10.36
CA VAL A 63 -14.36 -19.63 -9.28
C VAL A 63 -14.13 -20.99 -8.57
N ALA A 64 -13.17 -21.80 -9.02
CA ALA A 64 -13.04 -23.21 -8.64
C ALA A 64 -12.35 -23.46 -7.29
N GLU A 65 -11.69 -22.47 -6.66
CA GLU A 65 -10.89 -22.66 -5.44
C GLU A 65 -11.26 -21.73 -4.27
N LEU A 66 -12.47 -21.16 -4.28
CA LEU A 66 -12.91 -20.32 -3.16
C LEU A 66 -13.28 -21.20 -1.96
N LYS A 67 -12.76 -20.84 -0.77
CA LYS A 67 -13.10 -21.51 0.49
C LYS A 67 -14.62 -21.44 0.73
N PRO A 68 -15.25 -22.48 1.31
CA PRO A 68 -16.67 -22.45 1.64
C PRO A 68 -17.00 -21.24 2.52
N GLY A 69 -17.99 -20.45 2.12
CA GLY A 69 -18.45 -19.26 2.86
C GLY A 69 -17.91 -17.92 2.37
N VAL A 70 -17.14 -17.88 1.27
CA VAL A 70 -16.69 -16.64 0.64
C VAL A 70 -17.72 -16.19 -0.41
N ASP A 71 -18.12 -14.92 -0.35
CA ASP A 71 -19.01 -14.30 -1.34
C ASP A 71 -18.33 -14.26 -2.73
N LEU A 72 -18.99 -14.90 -3.70
CA LEU A 72 -18.52 -15.08 -5.07
C LEU A 72 -18.54 -13.77 -5.87
N GLU A 73 -19.39 -12.81 -5.51
CA GLU A 73 -19.48 -11.53 -6.23
C GLU A 73 -18.45 -10.52 -5.77
N GLU A 74 -18.11 -10.48 -4.46
CA GLU A 74 -17.11 -9.55 -3.93
C GLU A 74 -15.70 -9.82 -4.44
N ASN A 75 -15.31 -11.09 -4.64
CA ASN A 75 -13.99 -11.46 -5.18
C ASN A 75 -13.89 -11.38 -6.71
N ARG A 76 -14.99 -11.02 -7.40
CA ARG A 76 -15.02 -10.98 -8.87
C ARG A 76 -14.19 -9.84 -9.42
N TRP A 77 -14.03 -8.76 -8.68
CA TRP A 77 -13.39 -7.53 -9.14
C TRP A 77 -12.39 -6.99 -8.10
N ASN A 78 -11.10 -7.23 -8.33
CA ASN A 78 -10.04 -6.62 -7.55
C ASN A 78 -9.65 -5.30 -8.19
N HIS A 79 -9.85 -4.20 -7.46
CA HIS A 79 -9.39 -2.87 -7.87
C HIS A 79 -8.15 -2.50 -7.06
N TYR A 80 -7.13 -1.99 -7.75
CA TYR A 80 -5.88 -1.53 -7.14
C TYR A 80 -5.59 -0.10 -7.59
N ASN A 81 -5.55 0.82 -6.63
CA ASN A 81 -5.20 2.22 -6.89
C ASN A 81 -3.80 2.48 -6.35
N GLU A 82 -2.97 3.14 -7.16
CA GLU A 82 -1.62 3.58 -6.81
C GLU A 82 -1.51 5.10 -6.89
N PHE A 83 -0.73 5.66 -5.97
CA PHE A 83 -0.46 7.09 -5.87
C PHE A 83 1.04 7.29 -5.71
N VAL A 84 1.65 8.08 -6.60
CA VAL A 84 3.11 8.26 -6.68
C VAL A 84 3.49 9.62 -6.11
N PHE A 85 4.39 9.61 -5.15
CA PHE A 85 4.87 10.79 -4.44
C PHE A 85 6.37 11.01 -4.66
N VAL A 86 6.78 12.27 -4.86
CA VAL A 86 8.19 12.67 -5.06
C VAL A 86 8.54 13.82 -4.13
N ARG A 87 9.76 13.79 -3.59
CA ARG A 87 10.39 14.88 -2.83
C ARG A 87 11.73 15.21 -3.51
N GLU A 88 11.96 16.49 -3.77
CA GLU A 88 13.24 17.01 -4.31
C GLU A 88 14.37 16.96 -3.28
#